data_AF-A0A9E1TP02-F1
#
_entry.id   AF-A0A9E1TP02-F1
#
_cell.length_a   1.000
_cell.length_b   1.000
_cell.length_c   1.000
_cell.angle_alpha   90.00
_cell.angle_beta   90.00
_cell.angle_gamma   90.00
#
_symmetry.space_group_name_H-M   'P 1'
#
loop_
_entity.id
_entity.type
_entity.pdbx_description
1 polymer ?
#
loop_
_entity_poly.entity_id
_entity_poly.type
_entity_poly.pdbx_seq_one_letter_code
_entity_poly.pdbx_strand_id
1 'polypeptide(L)'
;ALLRDKALVVWLKAQPETLLSRIGNVDSRPLLHSKHSQKQSNETPIQILTRLNTIRTPFYEQAHLHVNTDGLSKRQAASKVMNAIADCLAITNTSKGA
;
A
#
# COMPACT_ATOMS: atom_id res chain seq x y z
N ALA A 1 -7.73 -2.69 16.45
CA ALA A 1 -6.82 -1.88 15.62
C ALA A 1 -7.60 -0.65 15.16
N LEU A 2 -7.29 0.54 15.67
CA LEU A 2 -8.21 1.70 15.62
C LEU A 2 -8.77 2.01 14.22
N LEU A 3 -7.94 1.96 13.17
CA LEU A 3 -8.39 2.22 11.80
C LEU A 3 -9.38 1.16 11.30
N ARG A 4 -9.09 -0.12 11.55
CA ARG A 4 -9.95 -1.23 11.12
C ARG A 4 -11.28 -1.23 11.86
N ASP A 5 -11.28 -0.81 13.12
CA ASP A 5 -12.48 -0.81 13.96
C ASP A 5 -13.43 0.37 13.64
N LYS A 6 -12.93 1.43 13.00
CA LYS A 6 -13.66 2.70 12.79
C LYS A 6 -13.87 3.09 11.33
N ALA A 7 -13.16 2.47 10.39
CA ALA A 7 -13.21 2.83 8.98
C ALA A 7 -13.00 1.62 8.07
N LEU A 8 -13.49 1.75 6.83
CA LEU A 8 -13.06 0.85 5.76
C LEU A 8 -11.60 1.15 5.42
N VAL A 9 -10.75 0.14 5.57
CA VAL A 9 -9.30 0.25 5.37
C VAL A 9 -8.95 -0.46 4.08
N VAL A 10 -8.32 0.27 3.16
CA VAL A 10 -7.90 -0.25 1.86
C VAL A 10 -6.38 -0.23 1.77
N TRP A 11 -5.78 -1.39 1.52
CA TRP A 11 -4.37 -1.51 1.24
C TRP A 11 -4.11 -1.42 -0.26
N LEU A 12 -3.36 -0.39 -0.68
CA LEU A 12 -2.84 -0.26 -2.04
C LEU A 12 -1.54 -1.06 -2.17
N LYS A 13 -1.66 -2.31 -2.61
CA LYS A 13 -0.52 -3.20 -2.78
C LYS A 13 0.21 -2.87 -4.09
N ALA A 14 1.53 -2.83 -4.03
CA ALA A 14 2.43 -2.75 -5.17
C ALA A 14 3.78 -3.38 -4.81
N GLN A 15 4.47 -3.94 -5.79
CA GLN A 15 5.83 -4.45 -5.62
C GLN A 15 6.83 -3.30 -5.38
N PRO A 16 7.92 -3.55 -4.64
CA PRO A 16 8.98 -2.57 -4.42
C PRO A 16 9.48 -1.87 -5.69
N GLU A 17 9.56 -2.58 -6.82
CA GLU A 17 9.99 -2.06 -8.11
C GLU A 17 8.97 -1.05 -8.68
N THR A 18 7.68 -1.37 -8.57
CA THR A 18 6.59 -0.45 -8.94
C THR A 18 6.57 0.78 -8.02
N LEU A 19 6.82 0.60 -6.73
CA LEU A 19 6.90 1.71 -5.79
C LEU A 19 8.07 2.63 -6.14
N LEU A 20 9.24 2.05 -6.43
CA LEU A 20 10.43 2.82 -6.78
C LEU A 20 10.22 3.61 -8.07
N SER A 21 9.64 3.02 -9.13
CA SER A 21 9.39 3.74 -10.39
C SER A 21 8.41 4.90 -10.24
N ARG A 22 7.47 4.81 -9.28
CA ARG A 22 6.52 5.89 -8.96
C ARG A 22 7.13 6.95 -8.05
N ILE A 23 8.13 6.58 -7.25
CA ILE A 23 8.87 7.49 -6.39
C ILE A 23 9.90 8.19 -7.27
N GLY A 24 9.49 9.31 -7.88
CA GLY A 24 10.36 10.07 -8.78
C GLY A 24 11.66 10.51 -8.10
N ASN A 25 11.56 11.39 -7.09
CA ASN A 25 12.73 11.85 -6.35
C ASN A 25 12.86 11.12 -5.00
N VAL A 26 13.79 10.16 -4.94
CA VAL A 26 14.09 9.39 -3.72
C VAL A 26 14.73 10.26 -2.64
N ASP A 27 15.45 11.33 -2.99
CA ASP A 27 16.14 12.25 -2.05
C ASP A 27 15.16 13.12 -1.23
N SER A 28 13.90 13.17 -1.63
CA SER A 28 12.83 13.80 -0.86
C SER A 28 12.25 12.87 0.22
N ARG A 29 12.74 11.63 0.33
CA ARG A 29 12.19 10.59 1.22
C ARG A 29 13.23 10.15 2.23
N PRO A 30 13.23 10.73 3.45
CA PRO A 30 14.23 10.44 4.48
C PRO A 30 14.42 8.95 4.77
N LEU A 31 13.34 8.17 4.73
CA LEU A 31 13.38 6.73 4.98
C LEU A 31 14.05 5.89 3.88
N LEU A 32 14.24 6.45 2.68
CA LEU A 32 14.89 5.79 1.55
C LEU A 32 16.34 6.23 1.34
N HIS A 33 16.85 7.14 2.19
CA HIS A 33 18.26 7.50 2.16
C HIS A 33 19.08 6.40 2.82
N SER A 34 20.15 5.99 2.14
CA SER A 34 21.16 5.07 2.69
C SER A 34 21.71 5.54 4.04
N LYS A 35 21.82 6.86 4.23
CA LYS A 35 22.27 7.51 5.48
C LYS A 35 21.34 7.27 6.69
N HIS A 36 20.06 7.00 6.46
CA HIS A 36 19.08 6.76 7.52
C HIS A 36 18.72 5.28 7.66
N SER A 37 19.38 4.38 6.91
CA SER A 37 19.12 2.97 7.05
C SER A 37 19.80 2.42 8.30
N GLN A 38 18.97 1.96 9.25
CA GLN A 38 19.35 1.46 10.56
C GLN A 38 20.21 0.17 10.52
N LYS A 39 20.44 -0.41 9.35
CA LYS A 39 21.04 -1.75 9.21
C LYS A 39 22.35 -1.79 8.39
N GLN A 40 22.48 -0.98 7.34
CA GLN A 40 23.69 -0.91 6.52
C GLN A 40 23.87 0.46 5.85
N SER A 41 25.08 1.01 5.88
CA SER A 41 25.45 2.31 5.29
C SER A 41 25.48 2.34 3.75
N ASN A 42 25.17 1.23 3.07
CA ASN A 42 25.24 1.09 1.61
C ASN A 42 24.01 0.41 0.99
N GLU A 43 22.85 0.40 1.66
CA GLU A 43 21.62 -0.15 1.07
C GLU A 43 21.10 0.76 -0.06
N THR A 44 20.72 0.12 -1.17
CA THR A 44 20.03 0.77 -2.30
C THR A 44 18.55 1.04 -1.96
N PRO A 45 17.90 2.03 -2.59
CA PRO A 45 16.49 2.32 -2.35
C PRO A 45 15.56 1.12 -2.55
N ILE A 46 15.86 0.25 -3.52
CA ILE A 46 15.09 -0.97 -3.75
C ILE A 46 15.23 -1.97 -2.58
N GLN A 47 16.44 -2.16 -2.04
CA GLN A 47 16.66 -3.02 -0.86
C GLN A 47 15.92 -2.49 0.37
N ILE A 48 15.94 -1.17 0.58
CA ILE A 48 15.18 -0.52 1.65
C ILE A 48 13.68 -0.74 1.45
N LEU A 49 13.15 -0.51 0.24
CA LEU A 49 11.73 -0.73 -0.05
C LEU A 49 11.32 -2.19 0.14
N THR A 50 12.12 -3.16 -0.30
CA THR A 50 11.86 -4.58 -0.11
C THR A 50 11.82 -4.94 1.38
N ARG A 51 12.80 -4.48 2.16
CA ARG A 51 12.84 -4.68 3.62
C ARG A 51 11.63 -4.05 4.31
N LEU A 52 11.31 -2.80 3.97
CA LEU A 52 10.16 -2.09 4.54
C LEU A 52 8.85 -2.78 4.16
N ASN A 53 8.73 -3.29 2.94
CA ASN A 53 7.57 -4.06 2.50
C ASN A 53 7.42 -5.30 3.38
N THR A 54 8.46 -6.13 3.52
CA THR A 54 8.42 -7.34 4.37
C THR A 54 8.01 -7.05 5.82
N ILE A 55 8.60 -6.03 6.44
CA ILE A 55 8.30 -5.68 7.84
C ILE A 55 6.86 -5.16 7.99
N ARG A 56 6.34 -4.45 6.99
CA ARG A 56 5.04 -3.77 7.07
C ARG A 56 3.88 -4.62 6.55
N THR A 57 4.13 -5.60 5.69
CA THR A 57 3.11 -6.49 5.10
C THR A 57 2.17 -7.08 6.14
N PRO A 58 2.64 -7.67 7.27
CA PRO A 58 1.73 -8.25 8.28
C PRO A 58 0.77 -7.24 8.91
N PHE A 59 1.10 -5.94 8.89
CA PHE A 59 0.22 -4.88 9.36
C PHE A 59 -0.77 -4.44 8.28
N TYR A 60 -0.33 -4.35 7.03
CA TYR A 60 -1.18 -3.97 5.90
C TYR A 60 -2.20 -5.05 5.51
N GLU A 61 -1.85 -6.32 5.68
CA GLU A 61 -2.75 -7.46 5.43
C GLU A 61 -4.00 -7.45 6.31
N GLN A 62 -3.97 -6.72 7.42
CA GLN A 62 -5.13 -6.56 8.32
C GLN A 62 -6.22 -5.64 7.72
N ALA A 63 -5.96 -4.98 6.60
CA ALA A 63 -6.94 -4.16 5.90
C ALA A 63 -8.14 -4.98 5.42
N HIS A 64 -9.30 -4.33 5.28
CA HIS A 64 -10.53 -4.95 4.81
C HIS A 64 -10.46 -5.32 3.32
N LEU A 65 -9.84 -4.44 2.53
CA LEU A 65 -9.69 -4.60 1.08
C LEU A 65 -8.22 -4.51 0.69
N HIS A 66 -7.80 -5.41 -0.20
CA HIS A 66 -6.45 -5.41 -0.78
C HIS A 66 -6.55 -5.14 -2.28
N VAL A 67 -5.99 -4.02 -2.73
CA VAL A 67 -6.04 -3.62 -4.13
C VAL A 67 -4.64 -3.64 -4.71
N ASN A 68 -4.38 -4.61 -5.60
CA ASN A 68 -3.12 -4.63 -6.35
C ASN A 68 -3.12 -3.53 -7.43
N THR A 69 -2.14 -2.63 -7.34
CA THR A 69 -1.95 -1.49 -8.24
C THR A 69 -0.73 -1.64 -9.15
N ASP A 70 -0.05 -2.78 -9.16
CA ASP A 70 1.07 -3.06 -10.06
C ASP A 70 0.67 -2.93 -11.52
N GLY A 71 1.55 -2.32 -12.34
CA GLY A 71 1.31 -2.10 -13.77
C GLY A 71 0.19 -1.11 -14.10
N LEU A 72 -0.49 -0.53 -13.11
CA LEU A 72 -1.58 0.41 -13.34
C LEU A 72 -1.09 1.86 -13.42
N SER A 73 -1.67 2.63 -14.34
CA SER A 73 -1.60 4.09 -14.29
C SER A 73 -2.32 4.62 -13.04
N LYS A 74 -2.04 5.87 -12.66
CA LYS A 74 -2.70 6.52 -11.52
C LYS A 74 -4.23 6.49 -11.64
N ARG A 75 -4.76 6.74 -12.86
CA ARG A 75 -6.20 6.70 -13.15
C ARG A 75 -6.77 5.30 -12.99
N GLN A 76 -6.12 4.28 -13.55
CA GLN A 76 -6.57 2.89 -13.44
C GLN A 76 -6.54 2.39 -11.99
N ALA A 77 -5.49 2.74 -11.22
CA ALA A 77 -5.41 2.40 -9.81
C ALA A 77 -6.56 3.05 -9.01
N ALA A 78 -6.84 4.34 -9.25
CA ALA A 78 -7.94 5.04 -8.61
C ALA A 78 -9.31 4.40 -8.94
N SER A 79 -9.58 4.12 -10.22
CA SER A 79 -10.82 3.44 -10.63
C SER A 79 -10.96 2.07 -9.97
N LYS A 80 -9.88 1.28 -9.91
CA LYS A 80 -9.88 -0.04 -9.27
C LYS A 80 -10.21 0.05 -7.77
N VAL A 81 -9.68 1.04 -7.08
CA VAL A 81 -9.98 1.29 -5.67
C VAL A 81 -11.44 1.70 -5.47
N MET A 82 -11.95 2.63 -6.29
CA MET A 82 -13.35 3.07 -6.20
C MET A 82 -14.32 1.92 -6.42
N ASN A 83 -14.06 1.06 -7.41
CA ASN A 83 -14.89 -0.11 -7.67
C ASN A 83 -14.86 -1.09 -6.48
N ALA A 84 -13.67 -1.40 -5.94
CA ALA A 84 -13.55 -2.30 -4.80
C ALA A 84 -14.30 -1.77 -3.55
N ILE A 85 -14.29 -0.45 -3.32
CA ILE A 85 -15.04 0.18 -2.24
C ILE A 85 -16.56 0.08 -2.51
N ALA A 86 -17.00 0.38 -3.73
CA ALA A 86 -18.41 0.31 -4.10
C ALA A 86 -18.98 -1.11 -3.92
N ASP A 87 -18.25 -2.12 -4.40
CA ASP A 87 -18.63 -3.53 -4.28
C ASP A 87 -18.75 -3.94 -2.80
N CYS A 88 -17.78 -3.55 -1.97
CA CYS A 88 -17.79 -3.85 -0.54
C CYS A 88 -18.99 -3.21 0.20
N LEU A 89 -19.32 -1.95 -0.13
CA LEU A 89 -20.44 -1.25 0.46
C LEU A 89 -21.79 -1.82 -0.01
N ALA A 90 -21.89 -2.22 -1.28
CA ALA A 90 -23.09 -2.87 -1.81
C ALA A 90 -23.40 -4.18 -1.08
N ILE A 91 -22.38 -5.03 -0.85
CA ILE A 91 -22.51 -6.29 -0.09
C ILE A 91 -22.94 -6.02 1.35
N THR A 92 -22.39 -4.98 1.98
CA THR A 92 -22.70 -4.65 3.38
C THR A 92 -24.18 -4.24 3.52
N ASN A 93 -24.71 -3.49 2.55
CA ASN A 93 -26.09 -3.01 2.57
C ASN A 93 -27.11 -4.13 2.32
N THR A 94 -26.80 -5.14 1.51
CA THR A 94 -27.69 -6.29 1.31
C THR A 94 -27.70 -7.23 2.53
N SER A 95 -26.59 -7.37 3.24
CA SER A 95 -26.50 -8.23 4.45
C SER A 95 -27.22 -7.68 5.69
N LYS A 96 -27.44 -6.36 5.76
CA LYS A 96 -28.15 -5.70 6.88
C LYS A 96 -29.67 -5.65 6.71
N GLY A 97 -30.19 -6.05 5.54
CA GLY A 97 -31.61 -6.01 5.20
C GLY A 97 -32.32 -7.37 5.20
N ALA A 98 -31.67 -8.43 5.71
CA ALA A 98 -32.21 -9.79 5.82
C ALA A 98 -32.39 -10.20 7.28
#